data_AF-A0A7C8ZCT8-F1
#
_entry.id   AF-A0A7C8ZCT8-F1
#
_cell.length_a   1.000
_cell.length_b   1.000
_cell.length_c   1.000
_cell.angle_alpha   90.00
_cell.angle_beta   90.00
_cell.angle_gamma   90.00
#
_symmetry.space_group_name_H-M   'P 1'
#
loop_
_entity.id
_entity.type
_entity.pdbx_description
1 polymer ?
#
loop_
_entity_poly.entity_id
_entity_poly.type
_entity_poly.pdbx_seq_one_letter_code
_entity_poly.pdbx_strand_id
1 'polypeptide(L)'
;SSRSHNSDASKTAAEEDEYHAYLIISLEARTMVLETADLLGEVTESVDYYVQGSTIAAGNLFGRRRVIQVYARGARILDGSYMTQELSLGDSNNESGSGSENLTVSAVSIADPFVLLKMSDGSIQLLIGDPSSCTVSVNVPSVFEASKKSISACALYHDRGPEPWLRKASTDAWLSTGISEAIDGSDGSPHDGDIYCIVSYDDGTLEIFDVPNFKCVFSVEKFISGKACLVDTHVKELLEDNQKVPKSPEDAAGQGRKENAQNIKVTELAMHRWSGQHSRPFLFGILTDGTILCYHAYLFEAQDSTKNEDGKEIKDSVILDSASSSRLRNLRFCRIPLDLQTREEVAGEGAFPRISIFKNVGGHQGFFLSGIRPAWFMVFRERLR
;
A
#
# COMPACT_ATOMS: atom_id res chain seq x y z
N SER A 1 -3.06 -27.09 -22.03
CA SER A 1 -2.96 -26.72 -20.60
C SER A 1 -4.06 -25.75 -20.16
N SER A 2 -5.33 -26.01 -20.50
CA SER A 2 -6.48 -25.13 -20.20
C SER A 2 -7.28 -25.53 -18.95
N ARG A 3 -6.85 -26.57 -18.23
CA ARG A 3 -7.61 -27.18 -17.12
C ARG A 3 -7.27 -26.62 -15.73
N SER A 4 -6.08 -26.05 -15.53
CA SER A 4 -5.65 -25.47 -14.24
C SER A 4 -6.13 -24.04 -14.01
N HIS A 5 -6.21 -23.21 -15.07
CA HIS A 5 -6.76 -21.85 -14.94
C HIS A 5 -8.23 -21.84 -14.53
N ASN A 6 -8.99 -22.87 -14.91
CA ASN A 6 -10.41 -22.95 -14.63
C ASN A 6 -10.71 -23.30 -13.16
N SER A 7 -9.82 -24.05 -12.49
CA SER A 7 -9.99 -24.39 -11.08
C SER A 7 -9.68 -23.22 -10.16
N ASP A 8 -8.63 -22.45 -10.42
CA ASP A 8 -8.31 -21.25 -9.63
C ASP A 8 -9.39 -20.16 -9.79
N ALA A 9 -9.83 -19.88 -11.02
CA ALA A 9 -10.91 -18.93 -11.26
C ALA A 9 -12.22 -19.35 -10.56
N SER A 10 -12.53 -20.65 -10.50
CA SER A 10 -13.72 -21.15 -9.80
C SER A 10 -13.63 -21.04 -8.28
N LYS A 11 -12.42 -21.11 -7.70
CA LYS A 11 -12.20 -20.99 -6.25
C LYS A 11 -12.20 -19.53 -5.80
N THR A 12 -11.59 -18.64 -6.58
CA THR A 12 -11.67 -17.18 -6.35
C THR A 12 -13.10 -16.66 -6.54
N ALA A 13 -13.85 -17.20 -7.50
CA ALA A 13 -15.28 -16.87 -7.66
C ALA A 13 -16.11 -17.32 -6.45
N ALA A 14 -15.87 -18.52 -5.91
CA ALA A 14 -16.58 -19.01 -4.73
C ALA A 14 -16.30 -18.19 -3.46
N GLU A 15 -15.08 -17.65 -3.30
CA GLU A 15 -14.79 -16.68 -2.23
C GLU A 15 -15.48 -15.33 -2.50
N GLU A 16 -15.59 -14.87 -3.75
CA GLU A 16 -16.23 -13.58 -4.04
C GLU A 16 -17.77 -13.59 -3.93
N ASP A 17 -18.38 -14.78 -3.92
CA ASP A 17 -19.85 -14.98 -3.82
C ASP A 17 -20.38 -15.10 -2.37
N GLU A 18 -19.52 -14.93 -1.36
CA GLU A 18 -19.92 -15.01 0.05
C GLU A 18 -20.49 -13.68 0.56
N TYR A 19 -21.64 -13.74 1.23
CA TYR A 19 -22.29 -12.56 1.80
C TYR A 19 -21.50 -12.00 2.98
N HIS A 20 -21.49 -10.68 3.12
CA HIS A 20 -21.05 -10.05 4.37
C HIS A 20 -21.95 -10.53 5.51
N ALA A 21 -21.37 -10.78 6.69
CA ALA A 21 -22.10 -11.20 7.89
C ALA A 21 -22.37 -10.04 8.87
N TYR A 22 -21.52 -9.00 8.84
CA TYR A 22 -21.62 -7.85 9.75
C TYR A 22 -21.40 -6.53 9.01
N LEU A 23 -22.10 -5.50 9.45
CA LEU A 23 -21.87 -4.10 9.13
C LEU A 23 -21.44 -3.37 10.42
N ILE A 24 -20.22 -2.84 10.41
CA ILE A 24 -19.62 -2.14 11.55
C ILE A 24 -19.67 -0.64 11.27
N ILE A 25 -20.28 0.12 12.18
CA ILE A 25 -20.49 1.56 12.05
C ILE A 25 -19.74 2.26 13.18
N SER A 26 -18.70 3.01 12.83
CA SER A 26 -17.96 3.86 13.76
C SER A 26 -18.72 5.18 13.99
N LEU A 27 -18.93 5.53 15.26
CA LEU A 27 -19.47 6.81 15.71
C LEU A 27 -18.43 7.50 16.60
N GLU A 28 -18.61 8.81 16.86
CA GLU A 28 -17.64 9.64 17.59
C GLU A 28 -17.20 9.04 18.95
N ALA A 29 -18.16 8.48 19.71
CA ALA A 29 -17.91 7.94 21.04
C ALA A 29 -18.23 6.45 21.21
N ARG A 30 -18.62 5.74 20.14
CA ARG A 30 -18.99 4.32 20.21
C ARG A 30 -18.90 3.63 18.85
N THR A 31 -18.96 2.31 18.85
CA THR A 31 -19.12 1.51 17.63
C THR A 31 -20.43 0.74 17.70
N MET A 32 -21.17 0.70 16.59
CA MET A 32 -22.40 -0.04 16.43
C MET A 32 -22.18 -1.21 15.47
N VAL A 33 -22.71 -2.39 15.79
CA VAL A 33 -22.55 -3.61 14.99
C VAL A 33 -23.92 -4.12 14.59
N LEU A 34 -24.12 -4.27 13.28
CA LEU A 34 -25.34 -4.82 12.69
C LEU A 34 -25.02 -6.18 12.06
N GLU A 35 -25.86 -7.18 12.31
CA GLU A 35 -25.83 -8.46 11.60
C GLU A 35 -26.58 -8.32 10.27
N THR A 36 -25.98 -8.84 9.20
CA THR A 36 -26.53 -8.78 7.84
C THR A 36 -27.08 -10.14 7.45
N ALA A 37 -28.34 -10.40 7.84
CA ALA A 37 -29.12 -11.56 7.41
C ALA A 37 -30.23 -11.10 6.44
N ASP A 38 -31.45 -11.65 6.56
CA ASP A 38 -32.62 -11.18 5.80
C ASP A 38 -32.98 -9.71 6.12
N LEU A 39 -32.68 -9.28 7.35
CA LEU A 39 -32.86 -7.92 7.84
C LEU A 39 -31.57 -7.46 8.53
N LEU A 40 -31.35 -6.14 8.53
CA LEU A 40 -30.29 -5.53 9.33
C LEU A 40 -30.75 -5.46 10.79
N GLY A 41 -30.15 -6.29 11.64
CA GLY A 41 -30.43 -6.33 13.08
C GLY A 41 -29.25 -5.78 13.89
N GLU A 42 -29.52 -4.90 14.86
CA GLU A 42 -28.46 -4.43 15.77
C GLU A 42 -28.10 -5.51 16.80
N VAL A 43 -26.81 -5.84 16.86
CA VAL A 43 -26.23 -6.87 17.74
C VAL A 43 -25.13 -6.30 18.64
N THR A 44 -25.02 -4.96 18.73
CA THR A 44 -23.96 -4.25 19.47
C THR A 44 -23.76 -4.75 20.90
N GLU A 45 -24.82 -5.17 21.60
CA GLU A 45 -24.75 -5.62 23.00
C GLU A 45 -24.38 -7.10 23.16
N SER A 46 -24.47 -7.90 22.10
CA SER A 46 -24.27 -9.35 22.14
C SER A 46 -22.96 -9.82 21.50
N VAL A 47 -22.11 -8.88 21.08
CA VAL A 47 -20.85 -9.18 20.39
C VAL A 47 -19.66 -8.62 21.17
N ASP A 48 -18.50 -9.26 21.03
CA ASP A 48 -17.28 -8.88 21.75
C ASP A 48 -16.45 -7.81 21.01
N TYR A 49 -17.02 -7.17 19.99
CA TYR A 49 -16.41 -6.00 19.36
C TYR A 49 -16.17 -4.90 20.40
N TYR A 50 -15.15 -4.09 20.17
CA TYR A 50 -14.94 -2.87 20.95
C TYR A 50 -16.03 -1.86 20.59
N VAL A 51 -16.99 -1.68 21.49
CA VAL A 51 -18.16 -0.81 21.28
C VAL A 51 -18.10 0.49 22.08
N GLN A 52 -17.19 0.59 23.06
CA GLN A 52 -17.08 1.76 23.95
C GLN A 52 -16.40 2.99 23.32
N GLY A 53 -15.95 2.89 22.07
CA GLY A 53 -15.31 4.00 21.35
C GLY A 53 -15.35 3.82 19.84
N SER A 54 -14.75 4.77 19.12
CA SER A 54 -14.70 4.78 17.66
C SER A 54 -13.78 3.69 17.11
N THR A 55 -14.24 3.01 16.07
CA THR A 55 -13.41 2.11 15.24
C THR A 55 -12.70 2.91 14.15
N ILE A 56 -11.41 2.65 13.96
CA ILE A 56 -10.60 3.26 12.88
C ILE A 56 -10.71 2.42 11.61
N ALA A 57 -10.57 1.10 11.74
CA ALA A 57 -10.73 0.16 10.64
C ALA A 57 -11.23 -1.19 11.14
N ALA A 58 -11.98 -1.88 10.29
CA ALA A 58 -12.32 -3.28 10.47
C ALA A 58 -12.17 -4.01 9.14
N GLY A 59 -11.71 -5.26 9.19
CA GLY A 59 -11.49 -6.05 7.98
C GLY A 59 -11.24 -7.51 8.29
N ASN A 60 -11.11 -8.30 7.22
CA ASN A 60 -10.90 -9.75 7.32
C ASN A 60 -9.41 -10.09 7.39
N LEU A 61 -9.08 -11.12 8.16
CA LEU A 61 -7.77 -11.77 8.22
C LEU A 61 -7.91 -13.30 8.08
N PHE A 62 -6.81 -13.95 7.72
CA PHE A 62 -6.65 -15.40 7.59
C PHE A 62 -7.64 -16.03 6.61
N GLY A 63 -7.82 -15.42 5.43
CA GLY A 63 -8.79 -15.88 4.45
C GLY A 63 -10.22 -15.78 4.98
N ARG A 64 -10.54 -14.67 5.67
CA ARG A 64 -11.85 -14.39 6.29
C ARG A 64 -12.24 -15.28 7.47
N ARG A 65 -11.30 -16.07 7.99
CA ARG A 65 -11.53 -16.85 9.21
C ARG A 65 -11.61 -15.97 10.46
N ARG A 66 -11.07 -14.75 10.41
CA ARG A 66 -11.16 -13.79 11.51
C ARG A 66 -11.50 -12.40 11.01
N VAL A 67 -12.09 -11.61 11.90
CA VAL A 67 -12.23 -10.16 11.75
C VAL A 67 -11.19 -9.50 12.64
N ILE A 68 -10.49 -8.49 12.13
CA ILE A 68 -9.74 -7.54 12.95
C ILE A 68 -10.55 -6.25 13.06
N GLN A 69 -10.65 -5.71 14.28
CA GLN A 69 -11.15 -4.38 14.55
C GLN A 69 -10.04 -3.57 15.23
N VAL A 70 -9.68 -2.43 14.66
CA VAL A 70 -8.66 -1.52 15.21
C VAL A 70 -9.33 -0.25 15.71
N TYR A 71 -9.01 0.16 16.93
CA TYR A 71 -9.46 1.39 17.58
C TYR A 71 -8.26 2.17 18.13
N ALA A 72 -8.50 3.36 18.69
CA ALA A 72 -7.46 4.34 18.99
C ALA A 72 -6.27 3.79 19.81
N ARG A 73 -6.50 2.85 20.73
CA ARG A 73 -5.49 2.31 21.66
C ARG A 73 -5.42 0.78 21.65
N GLY A 74 -5.96 0.12 20.63
CA GLY A 74 -5.96 -1.34 20.61
C GLY A 74 -6.51 -1.96 19.35
N ALA A 75 -6.41 -3.28 19.27
CA ALA A 75 -7.03 -4.07 18.23
C ALA A 75 -7.62 -5.37 18.82
N ARG A 76 -8.74 -5.82 18.28
CA ARG A 76 -9.38 -7.09 18.61
C ARG A 76 -9.39 -8.00 17.39
N ILE A 77 -9.08 -9.27 17.61
CA ILE A 77 -9.25 -10.34 16.64
C ILE A 77 -10.48 -11.14 17.07
N LEU A 78 -11.42 -11.36 16.14
CA LEU A 78 -12.71 -11.98 16.40
C LEU A 78 -12.96 -13.17 15.48
N ASP A 79 -13.58 -14.21 16.02
CA ASP A 79 -14.20 -15.31 15.30
C ASP A 79 -15.72 -15.08 15.26
N GLY A 80 -16.18 -14.43 14.19
CA GLY A 80 -17.55 -13.91 14.10
C GLY A 80 -17.82 -12.81 15.14
N SER A 81 -18.61 -13.15 16.17
CA SER A 81 -18.95 -12.26 17.29
C SER A 81 -18.03 -12.40 18.50
N TYR A 82 -17.22 -13.47 18.57
CA TYR A 82 -16.44 -13.82 19.76
C TYR A 82 -15.01 -13.30 19.64
N MET A 83 -14.53 -12.59 20.66
CA MET A 83 -13.15 -12.11 20.67
C MET A 83 -12.19 -13.25 21.01
N THR A 84 -11.20 -13.49 20.15
CA THR A 84 -10.15 -14.49 20.36
C THR A 84 -8.84 -13.89 20.87
N GLN A 85 -8.60 -12.61 20.60
CA GLN A 85 -7.39 -11.91 21.03
C GLN A 85 -7.64 -10.40 21.15
N GLU A 86 -7.02 -9.77 22.13
CA GLU A 86 -6.95 -8.31 22.27
C GLU A 86 -5.49 -7.87 22.31
N LEU A 87 -5.18 -6.77 21.64
CA LEU A 87 -3.86 -6.16 21.56
C LEU A 87 -3.95 -4.73 22.09
N SER A 88 -3.16 -4.40 23.11
CA SER A 88 -3.00 -3.02 23.59
C SER A 88 -1.98 -2.30 22.72
N LEU A 89 -2.37 -1.16 22.14
CA LEU A 89 -1.53 -0.34 21.26
C LEU A 89 -1.29 1.01 21.94
N GLY A 90 -0.02 1.37 22.18
CA GLY A 90 0.35 2.65 22.81
C GLY A 90 1.16 2.54 24.09
N ASP A 91 1.17 1.37 24.73
CA ASP A 91 2.00 1.11 25.90
C ASP A 91 3.36 0.58 25.44
N SER A 92 4.32 1.48 25.19
CA SER A 92 5.71 1.03 25.17
C SER A 92 6.05 0.57 26.59
N ASN A 93 6.41 -0.70 26.76
CA ASN A 93 6.99 -1.27 27.98
C ASN A 93 8.37 -0.64 28.30
N ASN A 94 8.43 0.67 28.46
CA ASN A 94 9.57 1.37 29.00
C ASN A 94 9.17 1.79 30.42
N GLU A 95 9.72 1.06 31.41
CA GLU A 95 9.79 1.48 32.82
C GLU A 95 10.66 2.73 32.99
N SER A 96 10.31 3.82 32.31
CA SER A 96 10.99 5.10 32.41
C SER A 96 9.92 6.16 32.19
N GLY A 97 9.30 6.56 33.30
CA GLY A 97 8.24 7.56 33.31
C GLY A 97 8.72 8.87 32.70
N SER A 98 8.30 9.14 31.47
CA SER A 98 8.03 10.46 30.90
C SER A 98 7.57 10.32 29.45
N GLY A 99 6.28 10.52 29.18
CA GLY A 99 5.81 11.08 27.90
C GLY A 99 4.85 10.27 27.01
N SER A 100 4.59 8.98 27.25
CA SER A 100 3.83 8.14 26.29
C SER A 100 2.34 7.92 26.61
N GLU A 101 1.67 8.82 27.33
CA GLU A 101 0.28 8.57 27.74
C GLU A 101 -0.78 8.81 26.64
N ASN A 102 -0.39 9.35 25.48
CA ASN A 102 -1.33 9.78 24.42
C ASN A 102 -1.05 9.18 23.04
N LEU A 103 -0.22 8.15 22.91
CA LEU A 103 0.03 7.53 21.62
C LEU A 103 -1.22 6.77 21.17
N THR A 104 -1.79 7.19 20.04
CA THR A 104 -2.98 6.58 19.44
C THR A 104 -2.76 6.25 17.97
N VAL A 105 -3.47 5.24 17.48
CA VAL A 105 -3.52 4.90 16.05
C VAL A 105 -4.26 6.02 15.30
N SER A 106 -3.67 6.49 14.20
CA SER A 106 -4.22 7.55 13.34
C SER A 106 -4.73 7.05 11.99
N ALA A 107 -4.13 6.00 11.43
CA ALA A 107 -4.56 5.37 10.19
C ALA A 107 -4.20 3.88 10.18
N VAL A 108 -4.95 3.09 9.40
CA VAL A 108 -4.79 1.64 9.31
C VAL A 108 -4.89 1.19 7.86
N SER A 109 -4.04 0.25 7.45
CA SER A 109 -4.15 -0.44 6.17
C SER A 109 -4.07 -1.95 6.38
N ILE A 110 -5.06 -2.68 5.89
CA ILE A 110 -5.20 -4.13 6.08
C ILE A 110 -4.86 -4.85 4.77
N ALA A 111 -3.88 -5.73 4.81
CA ALA A 111 -3.55 -6.67 3.74
C ALA A 111 -3.20 -8.02 4.37
N ASP A 112 -4.19 -8.89 4.48
CA ASP A 112 -4.10 -10.24 5.05
C ASP A 112 -2.79 -10.96 4.66
N PRO A 113 -1.97 -11.46 5.61
CA PRO A 113 -2.18 -11.52 7.08
C PRO A 113 -1.60 -10.33 7.87
N PHE A 114 -1.32 -9.21 7.22
CA PHE A 114 -0.69 -8.04 7.82
C PHE A 114 -1.63 -6.87 8.02
N VAL A 115 -1.42 -6.11 9.10
CA VAL A 115 -2.13 -4.85 9.34
C VAL A 115 -1.13 -3.76 9.70
N LEU A 116 -1.04 -2.74 8.86
CA LEU A 116 -0.17 -1.59 9.06
C LEU A 116 -0.90 -0.53 9.86
N LEU A 117 -0.25 -0.05 10.92
CA LEU A 117 -0.73 1.00 11.80
C LEU A 117 0.16 2.22 11.65
N LYS A 118 -0.42 3.38 11.37
CA LYS A 118 0.25 4.67 11.49
C LYS A 118 -0.15 5.29 12.82
N MET A 119 0.82 5.58 13.67
CA MET A 119 0.59 6.21 14.97
C MET A 119 0.54 7.75 14.85
N SER A 120 -0.04 8.40 15.86
CA SER A 120 -0.19 9.87 15.93
C SER A 120 1.12 10.65 16.03
N ASP A 121 2.20 10.01 16.49
CA ASP A 121 3.56 10.57 16.52
C ASP A 121 4.29 10.45 15.17
N GLY A 122 3.65 9.86 14.15
CA GLY A 122 4.25 9.61 12.84
C GLY A 122 5.07 8.31 12.74
N SER A 123 5.11 7.49 13.79
CA SER A 123 5.68 6.14 13.73
C SER A 123 4.73 5.14 13.05
N ILE A 124 5.27 3.98 12.68
CA ILE A 124 4.51 2.87 12.11
C ILE A 124 4.72 1.62 12.97
N GLN A 125 3.65 0.83 13.10
CA GLN A 125 3.71 -0.54 13.62
C GLN A 125 3.07 -1.50 12.60
N LEU A 126 3.56 -2.73 12.56
CA LEU A 126 3.01 -3.81 11.73
C LEU A 126 2.45 -4.89 12.66
N LEU A 127 1.16 -5.18 12.53
CA LEU A 127 0.58 -6.39 13.08
C LEU A 127 0.79 -7.54 12.11
N ILE A 128 1.37 -8.64 12.59
CA ILE A 128 1.70 -9.83 11.82
C ILE A 128 0.83 -10.98 12.29
N GLY A 129 -0.06 -11.44 11.42
CA GLY A 129 -0.86 -12.63 11.66
C GLY A 129 -0.09 -13.93 11.40
N ASP A 130 -0.29 -14.91 12.28
CA ASP A 130 0.10 -16.30 12.08
C ASP A 130 -1.11 -17.11 11.57
N PRO A 131 -1.13 -17.53 10.28
CA PRO A 131 -2.26 -18.27 9.71
C PRO A 131 -2.54 -19.62 10.38
N SER A 132 -1.54 -20.22 11.03
CA SER A 132 -1.69 -21.53 11.67
C SER A 132 -2.51 -21.45 12.96
N SER A 133 -2.21 -20.46 13.80
CA SER A 133 -2.92 -20.22 15.06
C SER A 133 -4.07 -19.20 14.96
N CYS A 134 -4.15 -18.45 13.85
CA CYS A 134 -5.05 -17.30 13.69
C CYS A 134 -4.86 -16.24 14.80
N THR A 135 -3.63 -16.07 15.26
CA THR A 135 -3.23 -15.03 16.23
C THR A 135 -2.41 -13.96 15.55
N VAL A 136 -2.32 -12.79 16.19
CA VAL A 136 -1.62 -11.62 15.65
C VAL A 136 -0.60 -11.12 16.66
N SER A 137 0.58 -10.73 16.20
CA SER A 137 1.66 -10.15 17.00
C SER A 137 2.00 -8.74 16.54
N VAL A 138 2.51 -7.90 17.44
CA VAL A 138 2.95 -6.54 17.11
C VAL A 138 4.44 -6.55 16.77
N ASN A 139 4.80 -5.92 15.65
CA ASN A 139 6.18 -5.69 15.22
C ASN A 139 6.41 -4.20 14.94
N VAL A 140 7.50 -3.63 15.45
CA VAL A 140 7.92 -2.26 15.14
C VAL A 140 9.12 -2.32 14.19
N PRO A 141 8.99 -1.90 12.91
CA PRO A 141 10.09 -2.01 11.97
C PRO A 141 11.20 -1.01 12.28
N SER A 142 12.39 -1.51 12.63
CA SER A 142 13.55 -0.71 13.05
C SER A 142 14.06 0.27 11.99
N VAL A 143 13.76 0.05 10.71
CA VAL A 143 14.12 0.96 9.61
C VAL A 143 13.54 2.36 9.81
N PHE A 144 12.32 2.47 10.37
CA PHE A 144 11.67 3.75 10.57
C PHE A 144 12.24 4.51 11.78
N GLU A 145 12.62 3.79 12.84
CA GLU A 145 13.30 4.37 14.01
C GLU A 145 14.67 4.97 13.63
N ALA A 146 15.41 4.29 12.75
CA ALA A 146 16.73 4.74 12.30
C ALA A 146 16.64 6.02 11.43
N SER A 147 15.61 6.14 10.59
CA SER A 147 15.49 7.23 9.62
C SER A 147 15.17 8.60 10.24
N LYS A 148 14.46 8.62 11.39
CA LYS A 148 13.90 9.83 12.03
C LYS A 148 13.03 10.71 11.10
N LYS A 149 12.60 10.19 9.95
CA LYS A 149 11.70 10.90 9.04
C LYS A 149 10.27 10.76 9.53
N SER A 150 9.53 11.87 9.58
CA SER A 150 8.10 11.87 9.92
C SER A 150 7.28 11.33 8.75
N ILE A 151 6.43 10.34 9.00
CA ILE A 151 5.60 9.70 7.99
C ILE A 151 4.28 10.45 7.86
N SER A 152 3.98 10.91 6.65
CA SER A 152 2.77 11.65 6.32
C SER A 152 1.61 10.72 6.00
N ALA A 153 1.84 9.66 5.22
CA ALA A 153 0.86 8.64 4.87
C ALA A 153 1.53 7.28 4.59
N CYS A 154 0.80 6.18 4.77
CA CYS A 154 1.28 4.85 4.42
C CYS A 154 0.12 3.90 4.09
N ALA A 155 0.39 2.87 3.28
CA ALA A 155 -0.58 1.85 2.91
C ALA A 155 0.10 0.52 2.57
N LEU A 156 -0.61 -0.59 2.78
CA LEU A 156 -0.21 -1.90 2.27
C LEU A 156 -0.76 -2.11 0.86
N TYR A 157 0.03 -2.79 0.03
CA TYR A 157 -0.38 -3.29 -1.28
C TYR A 157 -0.12 -4.78 -1.35
N HIS A 158 -1.18 -5.55 -1.64
CA HIS A 158 -1.09 -6.97 -1.89
C HIS A 158 -1.08 -7.21 -3.40
N ASP A 159 0.07 -7.63 -3.93
CA ASP A 159 0.28 -7.94 -5.33
C ASP A 159 -0.20 -9.35 -5.67
N ARG A 160 -1.52 -9.53 -5.65
CA ARG A 160 -2.18 -10.83 -5.81
C ARG A 160 -2.01 -11.44 -7.20
N GLY A 161 -1.92 -12.77 -7.21
CA GLY A 161 -2.02 -13.61 -8.40
C GLY A 161 -0.85 -14.59 -8.52
N PRO A 162 -0.95 -15.57 -9.44
CA PRO A 162 0.08 -16.60 -9.64
C PRO A 162 1.42 -16.03 -10.09
N GLU A 163 1.41 -14.84 -10.69
CA GLU A 163 2.60 -14.07 -11.04
C GLU A 163 2.45 -12.63 -10.54
N PRO A 164 2.91 -12.32 -9.31
CA PRO A 164 2.91 -10.96 -8.78
C PRO A 164 3.53 -9.98 -9.78
N TRP A 165 2.82 -8.90 -10.07
CA TRP A 165 3.18 -7.98 -11.14
C TRP A 165 4.49 -7.23 -10.86
N LEU A 166 4.74 -6.82 -9.62
CA LEU A 166 5.96 -6.12 -9.21
C LEU A 166 7.19 -7.00 -9.29
N ARG A 167 7.10 -8.32 -9.11
CA ARG A 167 8.24 -9.24 -9.33
C ARG A 167 8.79 -9.13 -10.76
N LYS A 168 7.94 -8.86 -11.75
CA LYS A 168 8.34 -8.65 -13.16
C LYS A 168 9.20 -7.41 -13.36
N ALA A 169 9.17 -6.47 -12.41
CA ALA A 169 10.02 -5.29 -12.40
C ALA A 169 11.39 -5.51 -11.74
N SER A 170 11.63 -6.71 -11.19
CA SER A 170 12.91 -7.08 -10.61
C SER A 170 13.91 -7.54 -11.67
N THR A 171 15.16 -7.13 -11.51
CA THR A 171 16.31 -7.58 -12.32
C THR A 171 16.97 -8.85 -11.79
N ASP A 172 16.52 -9.37 -10.64
CA ASP A 172 17.07 -10.59 -10.04
C ASP A 172 16.62 -11.81 -10.87
N ALA A 173 17.51 -12.33 -11.71
CA ALA A 173 17.26 -13.41 -12.68
C ALA A 173 16.66 -14.70 -12.09
N TRP A 174 16.76 -14.88 -10.76
CA TRP A 174 16.19 -16.03 -10.04
C TRP A 174 14.67 -15.90 -9.80
N LEU A 175 14.14 -14.67 -9.80
CA LEU A 175 12.69 -14.41 -9.69
C LEU A 175 12.02 -14.21 -11.07
N SER A 176 12.80 -13.83 -12.09
CA SER A 176 12.32 -13.51 -13.44
C SER A 176 12.20 -14.73 -14.36
N THR A 177 12.91 -15.82 -14.06
CA THR A 177 12.73 -17.08 -14.78
C THR A 177 11.56 -17.82 -14.13
N GLY A 178 10.44 -17.93 -14.86
CA GLY A 178 9.25 -18.68 -14.46
C GLY A 178 9.50 -20.20 -14.37
N ILE A 179 10.50 -20.61 -13.60
CA ILE A 179 10.78 -21.99 -13.23
C ILE A 179 10.34 -22.14 -11.78
N SER A 180 9.03 -22.06 -11.56
CA SER A 180 8.46 -22.96 -10.56
C SER A 180 8.41 -24.31 -11.26
N GLU A 181 9.53 -25.06 -11.17
CA GLU A 181 9.40 -26.51 -11.20
C GLU A 181 8.32 -26.83 -10.18
N ALA A 182 7.31 -27.56 -10.64
CA ALA A 182 6.33 -28.20 -9.79
C ALA A 182 7.09 -29.13 -8.83
N ILE A 183 7.57 -28.58 -7.72
CA ILE A 183 7.79 -29.37 -6.53
C ILE A 183 6.38 -29.62 -6.04
N ASP A 184 5.91 -30.83 -6.30
CA ASP A 184 4.68 -31.43 -5.80
C ASP A 184 4.74 -31.43 -4.26
N GLY A 185 4.55 -30.24 -3.67
CA GLY A 185 4.36 -30.04 -2.25
C GLY A 185 2.89 -30.26 -1.98
N SER A 186 2.57 -31.40 -1.39
CA SER A 186 1.21 -31.87 -1.12
C SER A 186 0.44 -31.06 -0.05
N ASP A 187 0.74 -29.77 0.11
CA ASP A 187 0.01 -28.87 1.01
C ASP A 187 -0.52 -27.69 0.19
N GLY A 188 -1.81 -27.74 -0.12
CA GLY A 188 -2.52 -26.74 -0.92
C GLY A 188 -2.67 -25.40 -0.21
N SER A 189 -1.58 -24.67 0.02
CA SER A 189 -1.66 -23.23 0.25
C SER A 189 -1.70 -22.54 -1.12
N PRO A 190 -2.77 -21.78 -1.43
CA PRO A 190 -2.79 -20.99 -2.67
C PRO A 190 -1.65 -19.98 -2.60
N HIS A 191 -0.92 -19.81 -3.71
CA HIS A 191 0.16 -18.83 -3.83
C HIS A 191 -0.37 -17.42 -3.55
N ASP A 192 -0.31 -17.00 -2.29
CA ASP A 192 -0.67 -15.66 -1.84
C ASP A 192 0.46 -14.71 -2.29
N GLY A 193 0.11 -13.59 -2.91
CA GLY A 193 1.07 -12.73 -3.61
C GLY A 193 2.10 -12.08 -2.70
N ASP A 194 2.92 -11.19 -3.25
CA ASP A 194 3.81 -10.36 -2.42
C ASP A 194 3.04 -9.21 -1.77
N ILE A 195 3.48 -8.82 -0.57
CA ILE A 195 2.93 -7.66 0.12
C ILE A 195 4.02 -6.59 0.26
N TYR A 196 3.63 -5.36 -0.06
CA TYR A 196 4.50 -4.19 0.00
C TYR A 196 3.90 -3.12 0.89
N CYS A 197 4.76 -2.35 1.56
CA CYS A 197 4.37 -1.17 2.31
C CYS A 197 4.83 0.08 1.55
N ILE A 198 3.88 0.94 1.19
CA ILE A 198 4.15 2.23 0.57
C ILE A 198 4.12 3.28 1.67
N VAL A 199 5.17 4.09 1.76
CA VAL A 199 5.32 5.13 2.78
C VAL A 199 5.64 6.45 2.09
N SER A 200 4.93 7.51 2.45
CA SER A 200 5.32 8.89 2.12
C SER A 200 5.70 9.63 3.39
N TYR A 201 6.75 10.43 3.28
CA TYR A 201 7.27 11.24 4.38
C TYR A 201 6.89 12.70 4.21
N ASP A 202 7.02 13.45 5.29
CA ASP A 202 6.81 14.90 5.32
C ASP A 202 7.79 15.68 4.41
N ASP A 203 8.96 15.10 4.12
CA ASP A 203 9.95 15.68 3.20
C ASP A 203 9.57 15.52 1.71
N GLY A 204 8.46 14.83 1.43
CA GLY A 204 7.97 14.56 0.08
C GLY A 204 8.61 13.35 -0.60
N THR A 205 9.44 12.57 0.10
CA THR A 205 9.93 11.26 -0.36
C THR A 205 8.80 10.24 -0.31
N LEU A 206 8.75 9.35 -1.31
CA LEU A 206 7.91 8.15 -1.30
C LEU A 206 8.78 6.91 -1.47
N GLU A 207 8.60 5.92 -0.62
CA GLU A 207 9.34 4.66 -0.61
C GLU A 207 8.38 3.47 -0.62
N ILE A 208 8.80 2.38 -1.26
CA ILE A 208 8.12 1.08 -1.24
C ILE A 208 9.05 0.07 -0.59
N PHE A 209 8.54 -0.64 0.40
CA PHE A 209 9.25 -1.66 1.17
C PHE A 209 8.63 -3.04 0.96
N ASP A 210 9.44 -4.10 0.99
CA ASP A 210 8.91 -5.47 1.10
C ASP A 210 8.37 -5.73 2.52
N VAL A 211 7.36 -6.59 2.64
CA VAL A 211 6.78 -6.99 3.93
C VAL A 211 6.98 -8.50 4.09
N PRO A 212 7.41 -9.01 5.25
CA PRO A 212 7.59 -8.30 6.53
C PRO A 212 8.99 -7.71 6.77
N ASN A 213 9.93 -7.81 5.83
CA ASN A 213 11.34 -7.48 6.09
C ASN A 213 11.65 -5.98 6.12
N PHE A 214 10.78 -5.15 5.54
CA PHE A 214 10.97 -3.71 5.40
C PHE A 214 12.30 -3.30 4.74
N LYS A 215 12.75 -4.07 3.75
CA LYS A 215 13.80 -3.65 2.83
C LYS A 215 13.19 -2.68 1.80
N CYS A 216 13.74 -1.48 1.70
CA CYS A 216 13.35 -0.51 0.67
C CYS A 216 13.68 -1.09 -0.71
N VAL A 217 12.68 -1.22 -1.59
CA VAL A 217 12.79 -1.80 -2.93
C VAL A 217 12.56 -0.80 -4.06
N PHE A 218 12.02 0.38 -3.75
CA PHE A 218 11.82 1.51 -4.67
C PHE A 218 11.74 2.83 -3.88
N SER A 219 12.36 3.91 -4.38
CA SER A 219 12.30 5.24 -3.75
C SER A 219 12.18 6.35 -4.79
N VAL A 220 11.42 7.40 -4.48
CA VAL A 220 11.25 8.60 -5.33
C VAL A 220 11.27 9.85 -4.47
N GLU A 221 12.08 10.82 -4.85
CA GLU A 221 12.08 12.15 -4.26
C GLU A 221 11.04 13.10 -4.87
N LYS A 222 10.51 14.00 -4.02
CA LYS A 222 9.57 15.05 -4.39
C LYS A 222 8.30 14.50 -5.05
N PHE A 223 7.72 13.43 -4.50
CA PHE A 223 6.48 12.82 -5.00
C PHE A 223 5.34 13.85 -5.15
N ILE A 224 5.23 14.78 -4.20
CA ILE A 224 4.25 15.87 -4.19
C ILE A 224 4.31 16.79 -5.42
N SER A 225 5.42 16.80 -6.17
CA SER A 225 5.56 17.62 -7.38
C SER A 225 4.71 17.12 -8.56
N GLY A 226 4.16 15.91 -8.50
CA GLY A 226 3.29 15.40 -9.55
C GLY A 226 4.01 15.20 -10.90
N LYS A 227 5.29 14.80 -10.88
CA LYS A 227 6.09 14.54 -12.09
C LYS A 227 5.34 13.61 -13.05
N ALA A 228 5.51 13.81 -14.36
CA ALA A 228 4.84 12.98 -15.36
C ALA A 228 5.26 11.50 -15.30
N CYS A 229 6.48 11.22 -14.83
CA CYS A 229 6.98 9.87 -14.63
C CYS A 229 7.76 9.80 -13.31
N LEU A 230 7.53 8.74 -12.54
CA LEU A 230 8.31 8.40 -11.37
C LEU A 230 9.28 7.28 -11.73
N VAL A 231 10.54 7.54 -11.41
CA VAL A 231 11.71 6.69 -11.66
C VAL A 231 12.42 6.53 -10.32
N ASP A 232 12.88 5.31 -10.04
CA ASP A 232 13.64 5.04 -8.83
C ASP A 232 14.86 5.98 -8.71
N THR A 233 15.00 6.66 -7.56
CA THR A 233 16.09 7.58 -7.26
C THR A 233 17.45 6.92 -7.47
N HIS A 234 17.63 5.66 -7.05
CA HIS A 234 18.90 4.94 -7.22
C HIS A 234 19.24 4.67 -8.69
N VAL A 235 18.23 4.45 -9.53
CA VAL A 235 18.44 4.30 -10.98
C VAL A 235 18.75 5.65 -11.62
N LYS A 236 18.08 6.71 -11.17
CA LYS A 236 18.28 8.06 -11.66
C LYS A 236 19.71 8.56 -11.38
N GLU A 237 20.23 8.35 -10.17
CA GLU A 237 21.60 8.71 -9.79
C GLU A 237 22.65 8.04 -10.70
N LEU A 238 22.48 6.74 -11.00
CA LEU A 238 23.36 6.01 -11.92
C LEU A 238 23.36 6.60 -13.35
N LEU A 239 22.21 7.08 -13.84
CA LEU A 239 22.11 7.71 -15.15
C LEU A 239 22.78 9.10 -15.18
N GLU A 240 22.67 9.87 -14.10
CA GLU A 240 23.29 11.20 -13.99
C GLU A 240 24.81 11.12 -13.79
N ASP A 241 25.32 10.13 -13.05
CA ASP A 241 26.77 9.94 -12.86
C ASP A 241 27.50 9.53 -14.15
N ASN A 242 26.82 8.79 -15.04
CA ASN A 242 27.32 8.42 -16.36
C ASN A 242 27.33 9.59 -17.37
N GLN A 243 26.71 10.73 -17.02
CA GLN A 243 26.64 11.94 -17.86
C GLN A 243 27.30 13.15 -17.17
N LYS A 244 28.46 12.98 -16.52
CA LYS A 244 29.28 14.10 -16.06
C LYS A 244 29.86 14.90 -17.23
N VAL A 245 29.03 15.77 -17.82
CA VAL A 245 29.46 17.01 -18.46
C VAL A 245 29.52 18.08 -17.37
N PRO A 246 30.59 18.86 -17.24
CA PRO A 246 30.67 19.90 -16.21
C PRO A 246 29.58 20.94 -16.45
N LYS A 247 28.63 21.07 -15.52
CA LYS A 247 27.64 22.15 -15.53
C LYS A 247 28.35 23.47 -15.25
N SER A 248 28.21 24.44 -16.15
CA SER A 248 28.64 25.83 -15.94
C SER A 248 27.78 26.50 -14.86
N PRO A 249 28.34 27.43 -14.07
CA PRO A 249 27.66 28.03 -12.93
C PRO A 249 26.82 29.23 -13.35
N GLU A 250 25.77 29.04 -14.17
CA GLU A 250 24.90 30.15 -14.61
C GLU A 250 23.40 29.96 -14.36
N ASP A 251 22.98 29.01 -13.52
CA ASP A 251 21.58 28.92 -13.04
C ASP A 251 21.45 29.13 -11.52
N ALA A 252 22.31 30.00 -10.96
CA ALA A 252 22.23 30.44 -9.57
C ALA A 252 21.77 31.92 -9.48
N ALA A 253 20.73 32.30 -10.22
CA ALA A 253 20.11 33.63 -10.09
C ALA A 253 18.65 33.67 -10.57
N GLY A 254 17.82 32.78 -10.07
CA GLY A 254 16.36 32.89 -10.17
C GLY A 254 15.78 33.42 -8.86
N GLN A 255 15.47 34.72 -8.84
CA GLN A 255 14.89 35.45 -7.71
C GLN A 255 13.72 34.72 -7.05
N GLY A 256 13.80 34.62 -5.72
CA GLY A 256 12.71 34.13 -4.90
C GLY A 256 11.41 34.90 -5.13
N ARG A 257 10.40 34.18 -5.63
CA ARG A 257 9.10 34.27 -5.00
C ARG A 257 9.16 33.37 -3.78
N LYS A 258 9.05 33.97 -2.60
CA LYS A 258 8.48 33.29 -1.44
C LYS A 258 7.07 32.89 -1.86
N GLU A 259 6.94 31.78 -2.56
CA GLU A 259 5.66 31.09 -2.62
C GLU A 259 5.35 30.76 -1.17
N ASN A 260 4.17 31.18 -0.70
CA ASN A 260 3.58 30.59 0.49
C ASN A 260 3.42 29.10 0.16
N ALA A 261 4.49 28.31 0.32
CA ALA A 261 4.42 26.88 0.28
C ALA A 261 3.59 26.52 1.51
N GLN A 262 2.27 26.46 1.30
CA GLN A 262 1.40 25.66 2.14
C GLN A 262 2.14 24.34 2.36
N ASN A 263 2.12 23.84 3.59
CA ASN A 263 2.84 22.63 3.99
C ASN A 263 2.18 21.41 3.30
N ILE A 264 2.35 21.30 1.98
CA ILE A 264 1.71 20.32 1.12
C ILE A 264 2.36 18.98 1.40
N LYS A 265 1.55 18.06 1.90
CA LYS A 265 1.95 16.69 2.26
C LYS A 265 0.97 15.71 1.66
N VAL A 266 1.36 14.44 1.59
CA VAL A 266 0.45 13.36 1.26
C VAL A 266 -0.35 13.01 2.52
N THR A 267 -1.67 13.08 2.45
CA THR A 267 -2.57 12.71 3.56
C THR A 267 -3.09 11.29 3.44
N GLU A 268 -3.14 10.74 2.23
CA GLU A 268 -3.63 9.39 1.96
C GLU A 268 -2.84 8.77 0.81
N LEU A 269 -2.49 7.49 0.95
CA LEU A 269 -1.90 6.67 -0.10
C LEU A 269 -2.80 5.46 -0.33
N ALA A 270 -2.89 5.05 -1.59
CA ALA A 270 -3.45 3.75 -1.94
C ALA A 270 -2.69 3.20 -3.13
N MET A 271 -2.46 1.89 -3.15
CA MET A 271 -1.98 1.21 -4.33
C MET A 271 -2.86 -0.01 -4.58
N HIS A 272 -3.31 -0.19 -5.82
CA HIS A 272 -4.27 -1.24 -6.14
C HIS A 272 -4.10 -1.74 -7.57
N ARG A 273 -4.29 -3.06 -7.75
CA ARG A 273 -4.37 -3.70 -9.05
C ARG A 273 -5.71 -4.42 -9.18
N TRP A 274 -6.50 -3.98 -10.14
CA TRP A 274 -7.76 -4.60 -10.51
C TRP A 274 -7.58 -5.92 -11.27
N SER A 275 -8.61 -6.75 -11.35
CA SER A 275 -8.52 -8.02 -12.07
C SER A 275 -8.51 -7.78 -13.60
N GLY A 276 -7.77 -8.60 -14.33
CA GLY A 276 -7.68 -8.53 -15.79
C GLY A 276 -6.32 -8.97 -16.33
N GLN A 277 -6.30 -9.50 -17.55
CA GLN A 277 -5.12 -10.13 -18.15
C GLN A 277 -3.92 -9.17 -18.29
N HIS A 278 -4.15 -7.90 -18.60
CA HIS A 278 -3.07 -6.90 -18.68
C HIS A 278 -3.22 -5.79 -17.63
N SER A 279 -3.96 -6.07 -16.56
CA SER A 279 -4.08 -5.18 -15.41
C SER A 279 -2.72 -4.88 -14.79
N ARG A 280 -2.54 -3.63 -14.41
CA ARG A 280 -1.31 -3.14 -13.77
C ARG A 280 -1.68 -2.37 -12.51
N PRO A 281 -0.76 -2.29 -11.53
CA PRO A 281 -0.99 -1.51 -10.33
C PRO A 281 -1.15 -0.02 -10.64
N PHE A 282 -2.04 0.63 -9.89
CA PHE A 282 -2.16 2.07 -9.81
C PHE A 282 -1.67 2.55 -8.45
N LEU A 283 -0.95 3.66 -8.42
CA LEU A 283 -0.53 4.36 -7.21
C LEU A 283 -1.28 5.68 -7.11
N PHE A 284 -1.94 5.89 -5.97
CA PHE A 284 -2.71 7.09 -5.65
C PHE A 284 -2.09 7.80 -4.45
N GLY A 285 -2.04 9.12 -4.52
CA GLY A 285 -1.72 9.98 -3.39
C GLY A 285 -2.67 11.18 -3.33
N ILE A 286 -3.33 11.39 -2.20
CA ILE A 286 -4.13 12.59 -1.95
C ILE A 286 -3.27 13.56 -1.15
N LEU A 287 -3.18 14.80 -1.63
CA LEU A 287 -2.43 15.87 -0.97
C LEU A 287 -3.34 16.67 -0.01
N THR A 288 -2.74 17.40 0.91
CA THR A 288 -3.46 18.25 1.89
C THR A 288 -4.37 19.31 1.27
N ASP A 289 -4.11 19.73 0.03
CA ASP A 289 -4.92 20.70 -0.71
C ASP A 289 -6.07 20.04 -1.51
N GLY A 290 -6.23 18.71 -1.38
CA GLY A 290 -7.21 17.91 -2.12
C GLY A 290 -6.74 17.47 -3.51
N THR A 291 -5.52 17.82 -3.93
CA THR A 291 -4.96 17.36 -5.20
C THR A 291 -4.77 15.84 -5.18
N ILE A 292 -5.27 15.15 -6.19
CA ILE A 292 -5.09 13.71 -6.35
C ILE A 292 -4.04 13.43 -7.40
N LEU A 293 -2.98 12.75 -6.98
CA LEU A 293 -1.95 12.20 -7.85
C LEU A 293 -2.31 10.75 -8.15
N CYS A 294 -2.50 10.44 -9.43
CA CYS A 294 -2.77 9.09 -9.93
C CYS A 294 -1.66 8.69 -10.87
N TYR A 295 -1.12 7.49 -10.68
CA TYR A 295 -0.10 6.93 -11.54
C TYR A 295 -0.42 5.49 -11.93
N HIS A 296 -0.09 5.14 -13.17
CA HIS A 296 -0.14 3.78 -13.68
C HIS A 296 1.26 3.17 -13.67
N ALA A 297 1.42 1.98 -13.12
CA ALA A 297 2.68 1.26 -13.17
C ALA A 297 2.96 0.70 -14.58
N TYR A 298 4.22 0.73 -14.99
CA TYR A 298 4.69 0.07 -16.19
C TYR A 298 6.12 -0.48 -16.00
N LEU A 299 6.43 -1.54 -16.74
CA LEU A 299 7.77 -2.13 -16.80
C LEU A 299 8.56 -1.38 -17.86
N PHE A 300 9.74 -0.90 -17.47
CA PHE A 300 10.70 -0.30 -18.36
C PHE A 300 11.86 -1.27 -18.59
N GLU A 301 11.99 -1.74 -19.83
CA GLU A 301 13.16 -2.47 -20.30
C GLU A 301 14.01 -1.48 -21.10
N ALA A 302 15.25 -1.24 -20.65
CA ALA A 302 16.19 -0.47 -21.44
C ALA A 302 16.53 -1.29 -22.69
N GLN A 303 16.36 -0.71 -23.87
CA GLN A 303 16.74 -1.36 -25.12
C GLN A 303 18.28 -1.31 -25.23
N ASP A 304 18.94 -2.46 -25.15
CA ASP A 304 20.37 -2.57 -25.41
C ASP A 304 20.66 -2.19 -26.87
N SER A 305 20.99 -0.93 -27.11
CA SER A 305 21.55 -0.49 -28.38
C SER A 305 23.05 -0.82 -28.44
N THR A 306 23.39 -2.11 -28.47
CA THR A 306 24.76 -2.59 -28.70
C THR A 306 24.76 -3.83 -29.60
N LYS A 307 24.30 -3.65 -30.83
CA LYS A 307 24.94 -4.33 -31.97
C LYS A 307 25.95 -3.37 -32.57
N ASN A 308 27.10 -3.21 -31.90
CA ASN A 308 28.30 -2.80 -32.62
C ASN A 308 28.97 -4.07 -33.10
N GLU A 309 29.14 -4.16 -34.42
CA GLU A 309 29.99 -5.13 -35.09
C GLU A 309 31.44 -4.87 -34.66
N ASP A 310 31.83 -5.41 -33.52
CA ASP A 310 33.20 -5.81 -33.23
C ASP A 310 33.15 -6.62 -31.94
N GLY A 311 33.41 -7.92 -32.07
CA GLY A 311 33.32 -8.93 -31.01
C GLY A 311 34.29 -8.72 -29.86
N LYS A 312 34.10 -7.66 -29.08
CA LYS A 312 34.57 -7.53 -27.72
C LYS A 312 33.36 -7.63 -26.82
N GLU A 313 33.18 -8.80 -26.22
CA GLU A 313 32.37 -8.96 -25.03
C GLU A 313 32.85 -7.92 -24.00
N ILE A 314 32.10 -6.83 -23.86
CA ILE A 314 32.14 -6.05 -22.64
C ILE A 314 31.52 -7.00 -21.61
N LYS A 315 32.39 -7.70 -20.89
CA LYS A 315 31.98 -8.37 -19.66
C LYS A 315 31.48 -7.26 -18.74
N ASP A 316 30.17 -7.16 -18.59
CA ASP A 316 29.47 -6.40 -17.56
C ASP A 316 29.73 -7.03 -16.17
N SER A 317 31.01 -7.25 -15.85
CA SER A 317 31.47 -7.76 -14.56
C SER A 317 31.67 -6.64 -13.54
N VAL A 318 30.92 -5.54 -13.66
CA VAL A 318 30.86 -4.46 -12.64
C VAL A 318 29.48 -4.41 -11.97
N ILE A 319 28.69 -5.50 -12.06
CA ILE A 319 27.45 -5.68 -11.29
C ILE A 319 27.68 -6.67 -10.13
N LEU A 320 28.87 -6.61 -9.53
CA LEU A 320 29.15 -7.31 -8.29
C LEU A 320 29.56 -6.26 -7.25
N ASP A 321 28.78 -6.23 -6.18
CA ASP A 321 29.07 -5.57 -4.91
C ASP A 321 28.92 -4.03 -4.89
N SER A 322 27.67 -3.61 -4.98
CA SER A 322 27.19 -2.62 -4.00
C SER A 322 25.81 -3.06 -3.52
N ALA A 323 25.58 -3.02 -2.22
CA ALA A 323 24.32 -3.36 -1.56
C ALA A 323 23.21 -2.34 -1.93
N SER A 324 22.88 -2.23 -3.22
CA SER A 324 21.83 -1.38 -3.73
C SER A 324 20.49 -1.90 -3.22
N SER A 325 19.84 -1.12 -2.36
CA SER A 325 18.52 -1.36 -1.76
C SER A 325 17.46 -1.64 -2.83
N SER A 326 17.47 -0.88 -3.94
CA SER A 326 16.46 -0.99 -5.00
C SER A 326 16.52 -2.31 -5.76
N ARG A 327 15.45 -3.10 -5.61
CA ARG A 327 15.21 -4.35 -6.36
C ARG A 327 14.28 -4.13 -7.56
N LEU A 328 13.39 -3.14 -7.51
CA LEU A 328 12.39 -2.90 -8.56
C LEU A 328 12.90 -1.91 -9.62
N ARG A 329 14.11 -2.16 -10.14
CA ARG A 329 14.81 -1.21 -11.02
C ARG A 329 14.09 -0.91 -12.33
N ASN A 330 13.27 -1.85 -12.81
CA ASN A 330 12.47 -1.69 -14.04
C ASN A 330 11.08 -1.10 -13.75
N LEU A 331 10.71 -0.88 -12.50
CA LEU A 331 9.42 -0.30 -12.13
C LEU A 331 9.40 1.18 -12.43
N ARG A 332 8.37 1.63 -13.14
CA ARG A 332 8.08 3.03 -13.38
C ARG A 332 6.61 3.31 -13.19
N PHE A 333 6.30 4.58 -12.96
CA PHE A 333 4.93 5.05 -12.79
C PHE A 333 4.69 6.24 -13.70
N CYS A 334 3.71 6.17 -14.60
CA CYS A 334 3.33 7.31 -15.44
C CYS A 334 2.08 8.00 -14.88
N ARG A 335 2.10 9.33 -14.82
CA ARG A 335 0.98 10.11 -14.27
C ARG A 335 -0.23 10.02 -15.18
N ILE A 336 -1.39 9.73 -14.61
CA ILE A 336 -2.67 9.74 -15.29
C ILE A 336 -3.43 10.98 -14.83
N PRO A 337 -3.88 11.86 -15.75
CA PRO A 337 -4.77 12.95 -15.38
C PRO A 337 -6.11 12.38 -14.93
N LEU A 338 -6.60 12.86 -13.79
CA LEU A 338 -7.98 12.66 -13.36
C LEU A 338 -8.74 13.97 -13.59
N ASP A 339 -9.82 13.93 -14.34
CA ASP A 339 -10.65 15.10 -14.62
C ASP A 339 -11.52 15.43 -13.39
N LEU A 340 -10.89 16.01 -12.36
CA LEU A 340 -11.56 16.53 -11.17
C LEU A 340 -11.36 18.04 -11.12
N GLN A 341 -12.46 18.81 -11.18
CA GLN A 341 -12.42 20.25 -10.94
C GLN A 341 -12.22 20.57 -9.45
N THR A 342 -11.00 20.44 -8.93
CA THR A 342 -10.66 20.74 -7.54
C THR A 342 -10.66 22.25 -7.28
N ARG A 343 -11.62 22.73 -6.49
CA ARG A 343 -11.49 23.97 -5.71
C ARG A 343 -11.22 23.57 -4.26
N GLU A 344 -10.25 24.26 -3.65
CA GLU A 344 -9.79 24.22 -2.25
C GLU A 344 -10.67 23.38 -1.30
N GLU A 345 -10.21 22.16 -1.02
CA GLU A 345 -10.68 21.38 0.11
C GLU A 345 -9.91 21.83 1.36
N VAL A 346 -10.60 22.38 2.35
CA VAL A 346 -10.04 22.51 3.69
C VAL A 346 -10.26 21.16 4.36
N ALA A 347 -9.16 20.44 4.65
CA ALA A 347 -9.22 19.16 5.35
C ALA A 347 -9.96 19.35 6.68
N GLY A 348 -11.02 18.57 6.90
CA GLY A 348 -11.64 18.43 8.22
C GLY A 348 -10.68 17.72 9.18
N GLU A 349 -10.74 18.06 10.47
CA GLU A 349 -10.07 17.32 11.52
C GLU A 349 -10.62 15.88 11.56
N GLY A 350 -9.76 14.90 11.29
CA GLY A 350 -10.11 13.48 11.18
C GLY A 350 -10.03 12.97 9.74
N ALA A 351 -8.83 12.56 9.31
CA ALA A 351 -8.61 12.04 7.97
C ALA A 351 -9.12 10.60 7.86
N PHE A 352 -10.37 10.43 7.45
CA PHE A 352 -10.90 9.12 7.04
C PHE A 352 -10.40 8.77 5.64
N PRO A 353 -10.19 7.48 5.32
CA PRO A 353 -9.84 7.06 3.97
C PRO A 353 -10.89 7.53 2.98
N ARG A 354 -10.46 8.26 1.95
CA ARG A 354 -11.34 8.76 0.90
C ARG A 354 -11.47 7.81 -0.27
N ILE A 355 -10.47 6.97 -0.50
CA ILE A 355 -10.45 6.00 -1.58
C ILE A 355 -11.06 4.68 -1.10
N SER A 356 -12.26 4.37 -1.58
CA SER A 356 -12.94 3.09 -1.34
C SER A 356 -12.89 2.23 -2.60
N ILE A 357 -11.97 1.26 -2.62
CA ILE A 357 -11.85 0.32 -3.75
C ILE A 357 -13.08 -0.61 -3.81
N PHE A 358 -13.61 -0.84 -5.01
CA PHE A 358 -14.64 -1.85 -5.26
C PHE A 358 -14.30 -2.72 -6.46
N LYS A 359 -14.77 -3.97 -6.44
CA LYS A 359 -14.52 -4.96 -7.50
C LYS A 359 -15.73 -5.22 -8.40
N ASN A 360 -16.95 -5.11 -7.88
CA ASN A 360 -18.15 -5.52 -8.60
C ASN A 360 -19.36 -4.67 -8.23
N VAL A 361 -19.33 -3.38 -8.56
CA VAL A 361 -20.50 -2.50 -8.46
C VAL A 361 -21.08 -2.35 -9.86
N GLY A 362 -22.25 -2.95 -10.09
CA GLY A 362 -22.90 -2.94 -11.41
C GLY A 362 -22.09 -3.66 -12.50
N GLY A 363 -21.30 -4.67 -12.16
CA GLY A 363 -20.40 -5.36 -13.10
C GLY A 363 -19.10 -4.60 -13.39
N HIS A 364 -18.84 -3.49 -12.69
CA HIS A 364 -17.64 -2.68 -12.83
C HIS A 364 -16.75 -2.75 -11.60
N GLN A 365 -15.47 -2.56 -11.84
CA GLN A 365 -14.43 -2.44 -10.82
C GLN A 365 -13.82 -1.04 -10.87
N GLY A 366 -13.34 -0.55 -9.74
CA GLY A 366 -12.86 0.82 -9.64
C GLY A 366 -12.68 1.26 -8.21
N PHE A 367 -12.82 2.57 -7.97
CA PHE A 367 -12.88 3.13 -6.64
C PHE A 367 -13.88 4.28 -6.55
N PHE A 368 -14.49 4.40 -5.39
CA PHE A 368 -15.29 5.55 -5.02
C PHE A 368 -14.41 6.51 -4.23
N LEU A 369 -14.35 7.76 -4.68
CA LEU A 369 -13.71 8.85 -3.97
C LEU A 369 -14.75 9.57 -3.14
N SER A 370 -14.64 9.52 -1.82
CA SER A 370 -15.47 10.30 -0.91
C SER A 370 -14.92 11.72 -0.70
N GLY A 371 -15.78 12.60 -0.17
CA GLY A 371 -15.48 14.02 0.05
C GLY A 371 -16.64 14.91 -0.40
N ILE A 372 -16.37 16.20 -0.54
CA ILE A 372 -17.40 17.20 -0.94
C ILE A 372 -17.93 17.00 -2.35
N ARG A 373 -17.14 16.37 -3.22
CA ARG A 373 -17.48 16.03 -4.61
C ARG A 373 -17.24 14.53 -4.80
N PRO A 374 -18.15 13.69 -4.30
CA PRO A 374 -18.00 12.26 -4.43
C PRO A 374 -17.94 11.87 -5.91
N ALA A 375 -17.03 10.97 -6.25
CA ALA A 375 -16.81 10.56 -7.64
C ALA A 375 -16.62 9.05 -7.73
N TRP A 376 -17.17 8.47 -8.80
CA TRP A 376 -16.94 7.07 -9.16
C TRP A 376 -15.89 7.03 -10.25
N PHE A 377 -14.78 6.35 -9.97
CA PHE A 377 -13.77 6.04 -10.97
C PHE A 377 -13.92 4.57 -11.33
N MET A 378 -14.12 4.29 -12.61
CA MET A 378 -14.33 2.93 -13.10
C MET A 378 -13.24 2.54 -14.08
N VAL A 379 -12.83 1.28 -14.01
CA VAL A 379 -11.83 0.73 -14.94
C VAL A 379 -12.56 0.18 -16.17
N PHE A 380 -12.35 0.85 -17.30
CA PHE A 380 -12.83 0.40 -18.60
C PHE A 380 -11.65 0.10 -19.51
N ARG A 381 -11.52 -1.16 -19.94
CA ARG A 381 -10.42 -1.61 -20.82
C ARG A 381 -9.06 -1.13 -20.29
N GLU A 382 -8.82 -1.38 -18.99
CA GLU A 382 -7.57 -1.05 -18.29
C GLU A 382 -7.28 0.46 -18.17
N ARG A 383 -8.27 1.31 -18.43
CA ARG A 383 -8.19 2.76 -18.24
C ARG A 383 -9.17 3.19 -17.18
N LEU A 384 -8.68 3.97 -16.22
CA LEU A 384 -9.52 4.64 -15.24
C LEU A 384 -10.28 5.78 -15.92
N ARG A 385 -11.59 5.87 -15.69
CA ARG A 385 -12.48 6.90 -16.22
C ARG A 385 -13.40 7.44 -15.14
#